data_AF-A0A8J9UJ35-F1
#
_entry.id   AF-A0A8J9UJ35-F1
#
_cell.length_a   1.000
_cell.length_b   1.000
_cell.length_c   1.000
_cell.angle_alpha   90.00
_cell.angle_beta   90.00
_cell.angle_gamma   90.00
#
_symmetry.space_group_name_H-M   'P 1'
#
loop_
_entity.id
_entity.type
_entity.pdbx_description
1 polymer ?
#
loop_
_entity_poly.entity_id
_entity_poly.type
_entity_poly.pdbx_seq_one_letter_code
_entity_poly.pdbx_strand_id
1 'polypeptide(L)'
;MSMSTIKDVFVNCAISFACQKFYTTLRKAEVACIETLNCTNESAARETCKNVLRYNAVAFQKIQACRLYEVDATLPFRLMMSVVSYAVVLIQFAMIK
;
A
#
# COMPACT_ATOMS: atom_id res chain seq x y z
N MET A 1 -17.35 -17.65 -11.02
CA MET A 1 -15.98 -17.42 -10.51
C MET A 1 -15.48 -18.75 -9.97
N SER A 2 -14.38 -19.31 -10.49
CA SER A 2 -13.92 -20.64 -10.04
C SER A 2 -13.47 -20.57 -8.58
N MET A 3 -13.55 -21.70 -7.86
CA MET A 3 -13.13 -21.79 -6.45
C MET A 3 -11.66 -21.40 -6.22
N SER A 4 -10.82 -21.52 -7.26
CA SER A 4 -9.42 -21.07 -7.26
C SER A 4 -9.30 -19.55 -7.27
N THR A 5 -10.10 -18.88 -8.11
CA THR A 5 -10.08 -17.41 -8.24
C THR A 5 -10.53 -16.69 -6.96
N ILE A 6 -11.44 -17.30 -6.19
CA ILE A 6 -11.89 -16.76 -4.89
C ILE A 6 -10.74 -16.75 -3.88
N LYS A 7 -9.91 -17.80 -3.86
CA LYS A 7 -8.74 -17.89 -2.97
C LYS A 7 -7.73 -16.81 -3.31
N ASP A 8 -7.48 -16.57 -4.60
CA ASP A 8 -6.56 -15.53 -5.05
C ASP A 8 -7.04 -14.13 -4.65
N VAL A 9 -8.33 -13.84 -4.78
CA VAL A 9 -8.92 -12.58 -4.30
C VAL A 9 -8.76 -12.43 -2.79
N PHE A 10 -9.02 -13.49 -2.02
CA PHE A 10 -8.87 -13.47 -0.57
C PHE A 10 -7.42 -13.19 -0.14
N VAL A 11 -6.44 -13.85 -0.78
CA VAL A 11 -5.02 -13.63 -0.52
C VAL A 11 -4.62 -12.19 -0.85
N ASN A 12 -5.08 -11.64 -1.98
CA ASN A 12 -4.82 -10.24 -2.34
C ASN A 12 -5.39 -9.25 -1.31
N CYS A 13 -6.61 -9.50 -0.83
CA CYS A 13 -7.22 -8.69 0.24
C CYS A 13 -6.41 -8.77 1.55
N ALA A 14 -5.99 -9.97 1.95
CA ALA A 14 -5.21 -10.19 3.17
C ALA A 14 -3.85 -9.48 3.11
N ILE A 15 -3.14 -9.60 1.99
CA ILE A 15 -1.85 -8.92 1.77
C ILE A 15 -2.05 -7.40 1.77
N SER A 16 -3.08 -6.89 1.10
CA SER A 16 -3.39 -5.46 1.05
C SER A 16 -3.64 -4.89 2.44
N PHE A 17 -4.40 -5.61 3.26
CA PHE A 17 -4.66 -5.23 4.66
C PHE A 17 -3.39 -5.24 5.51
N ALA A 18 -2.57 -6.28 5.39
CA ALA A 18 -1.30 -6.38 6.11
C ALA A 18 -0.36 -5.22 5.74
N CYS A 19 -0.25 -4.91 4.44
CA CYS A 19 0.56 -3.78 3.96
C CYS A 19 0.02 -2.45 4.48
N GLN A 20 -1.30 -2.24 4.45
CA GLN A 20 -1.91 -1.03 5.01
C GLN A 20 -1.59 -0.84 6.50
N LYS A 21 -1.67 -1.92 7.28
CA LYS A 21 -1.32 -1.90 8.70
C LYS A 21 0.16 -1.59 8.92
N PHE A 22 1.03 -2.18 8.11
CA PHE A 22 2.46 -1.88 8.11
C PHE A 22 2.73 -0.40 7.81
N TYR A 23 2.18 0.15 6.73
CA TYR A 23 2.36 1.56 6.35
C TYR A 23 1.82 2.53 7.40
N THR A 24 0.68 2.20 8.02
CA THR A 24 0.12 3.01 9.09
C THR A 24 1.03 3.02 10.31
N THR A 25 1.62 1.87 10.65
CA THR A 25 2.57 1.75 11.77
C THR A 25 3.86 2.51 11.48
N LEU A 26 4.37 2.42 10.25
CA LEU A 26 5.54 3.16 9.80
C LEU A 26 5.31 4.68 9.91
N ARG A 27 4.16 5.16 9.42
CA ARG A 27 3.81 6.59 9.49
C ARG A 27 3.64 7.07 10.94
N LYS A 28 3.10 6.23 11.84
CA LYS A 28 3.06 6.53 13.28
C LYS A 28 4.46 6.66 13.88
N ALA A 29 5.39 5.77 13.49
CA ALA A 29 6.78 5.85 13.94
C ALA A 29 7.48 7.13 13.43
N GLU A 30 7.22 7.56 12.19
CA GLU A 30 7.72 8.83 11.66
C GLU A 30 7.20 10.02 12.44
N VAL A 31 5.88 10.08 12.69
CA VAL A 31 5.27 11.15 13.49
C VAL A 31 5.87 11.20 14.90
N ALA A 32 6.02 10.04 15.56
CA ALA A 32 6.65 9.98 16.87
C ALA A 32 8.12 10.44 16.84
N CYS A 33 8.88 10.11 15.78
CA CYS A 33 10.25 10.60 15.61
C CYS A 33 10.31 12.12 15.42
N ILE A 34 9.38 12.69 14.65
CA ILE A 34 9.28 14.14 14.43
C ILE A 34 8.93 14.85 15.74
N GLU A 35 7.95 14.34 16.48
CA GLU A 35 7.56 14.87 17.79
C GLU A 35 8.72 14.82 18.78
N THR A 36 9.41 13.68 18.87
CA THR A 36 10.60 13.52 19.72
C THR A 36 11.71 14.52 19.35
N LEU A 37 11.91 14.78 18.06
CA LEU A 37 12.92 15.74 17.59
C LEU A 37 12.62 17.18 18.00
N ASN A 38 11.34 17.51 18.18
CA ASN A 38 10.86 18.83 18.62
C ASN A 38 10.83 18.97 20.14
N CYS A 39 10.59 17.87 20.87
CA CYS A 39 10.41 17.90 22.32
C CYS A 39 11.69 17.59 23.12
N THR A 40 12.63 16.83 22.57
CA THR A 40 13.84 16.42 23.31
C THR A 40 15.09 17.14 22.83
N ASN A 41 15.96 17.50 23.78
CA ASN A 41 17.31 18.01 23.52
C ASN A 41 18.38 16.92 23.66
N GLU A 42 17.99 15.69 24.04
CA GLU A 42 18.90 14.55 24.15
C GLU A 42 19.47 14.17 22.79
N SER A 43 20.80 14.21 22.65
CA SER A 43 21.50 13.99 21.39
C SER A 43 21.26 12.59 20.81
N ALA A 44 21.32 11.56 21.66
CA ALA A 44 21.15 10.16 21.25
C ALA A 44 19.74 9.88 20.68
N ALA A 45 18.71 10.37 21.36
CA ALA A 45 17.32 10.23 20.91
C ALA A 45 17.09 10.97 19.58
N ARG A 46 17.64 12.19 19.44
CA ARG A 46 17.53 12.96 18.19
C ARG A 46 18.26 12.30 17.04
N GLU A 47 19.46 11.78 17.26
CA GLU A 47 20.23 11.09 16.23
C GLU A 47 19.49 9.84 15.73
N THR A 48 18.95 9.05 16.66
CA THR A 48 18.13 7.87 16.34
C THR A 48 16.91 8.26 15.51
N CYS A 49 16.16 9.28 15.92
CA CYS A 49 14.98 9.76 15.18
C CYS A 49 15.33 10.27 13.78
N LYS A 50 16.44 11.00 13.62
CA LYS A 50 16.92 11.46 12.31
C LYS A 50 17.29 10.30 11.41
N ASN A 51 17.95 9.27 11.95
CA ASN A 51 18.34 8.09 11.19
C ASN A 51 17.13 7.29 10.72
N VAL A 52 16.12 7.13 11.57
CA VAL A 52 14.84 6.48 11.20
C VAL A 52 14.14 7.26 10.09
N LEU A 53 13.98 8.58 10.24
CA LEU A 53 13.36 9.43 9.22
C LEU A 53 14.13 9.39 7.90
N ARG A 54 15.46 9.45 7.95
CA ARG A 54 16.30 9.38 6.75
C ARG A 54 16.21 8.02 6.08
N TYR A 55 16.23 6.95 6.86
CA TYR A 55 16.10 5.58 6.35
C TYR A 55 14.74 5.41 5.66
N ASN A 56 13.65 5.83 6.28
CA ASN A 56 12.34 5.78 5.64
C ASN A 56 12.31 6.63 4.36
N ALA A 57 12.81 7.86 4.37
CA ALA A 57 12.79 8.72 3.20
C ALA A 57 13.56 8.15 1.98
N VAL A 58 14.61 7.37 2.21
CA VAL A 58 15.48 6.84 1.13
C VAL A 58 15.14 5.40 0.77
N ALA A 59 14.89 4.54 1.76
CA ALA A 59 14.75 3.10 1.57
C ALA A 59 13.28 2.66 1.49
N PHE A 60 12.34 3.43 2.05
CA PHE A 60 10.94 3.05 2.02
C PHE A 60 10.28 3.49 0.71
N GLN A 61 9.96 2.50 -0.11
CA GLN A 61 9.00 2.61 -1.20
C GLN A 61 7.84 1.67 -0.87
N LYS A 62 6.59 2.12 -1.05
CA LYS A 62 5.44 1.22 -0.91
C LYS A 62 5.61 0.02 -1.84
N ILE A 63 5.22 -1.14 -1.35
CA ILE A 63 5.26 -2.40 -2.11
C ILE A 63 4.39 -2.23 -3.35
N GLN A 64 4.91 -2.61 -4.50
CA GLN A 64 4.20 -2.52 -5.78
C GLN A 64 3.87 -3.93 -6.30
N ALA A 65 2.59 -4.17 -6.62
CA ALA A 65 2.15 -5.34 -7.35
C ALA A 65 2.39 -5.12 -8.85
N CYS A 66 3.20 -5.99 -9.45
CA CYS A 66 3.55 -5.96 -10.88
C CYS A 66 4.08 -4.60 -11.37
N ARG A 67 4.62 -3.75 -10.47
CA ARG A 67 4.97 -2.33 -10.73
C ARG A 67 3.83 -1.46 -11.28
N LEU A 68 2.61 -1.96 -11.28
CA LEU A 68 1.42 -1.31 -11.85
C LEU A 68 0.54 -0.71 -10.76
N TYR A 69 0.50 -1.34 -9.59
CA TYR A 69 -0.35 -0.92 -8.48
C TYR A 69 0.42 -0.90 -7.17
N GLU A 70 0.27 0.15 -6.38
CA GLU A 70 0.70 0.11 -4.98
C GLU A 70 -0.16 -0.92 -4.24
N VAL A 71 0.47 -1.76 -3.43
CA VAL A 71 -0.21 -2.71 -2.54
C VAL A 71 -0.66 -1.92 -1.32
N ASP A 72 -1.79 -1.23 -1.47
CA ASP A 72 -2.49 -0.51 -0.40
C ASP A 72 -3.91 -1.09 -0.23
N ALA A 73 -4.66 -0.59 0.76
CA ALA A 73 -6.04 -1.04 1.01
C ALA A 73 -7.01 -0.89 -0.17
N THR A 74 -6.66 -0.09 -1.18
CA THR A 74 -7.44 0.15 -2.40
C THR A 74 -7.02 -0.72 -3.58
N LEU A 75 -5.92 -1.48 -3.49
CA LEU A 75 -5.49 -2.45 -4.49
C LEU A 75 -6.63 -3.38 -4.98
N PRO A 76 -7.40 -4.06 -4.10
CA PRO A 76 -8.47 -4.95 -4.56
C PRO A 76 -9.56 -4.20 -5.32
N PHE A 77 -9.86 -2.96 -4.92
CA PHE A 77 -10.82 -2.12 -5.62
C PHE A 77 -10.32 -1.67 -6.99
N ARG A 78 -9.04 -1.29 -7.12
CA ARG A 78 -8.41 -0.93 -8.40
C ARG A 78 -8.39 -2.10 -9.38
N LEU A 79 -8.08 -3.30 -8.90
CA LEU A 79 -8.12 -4.52 -9.71
C LEU A 79 -9.54 -4.81 -10.20
N MET A 80 -10.54 -4.72 -9.32
CA MET A 80 -11.94 -4.93 -9.68
C MET A 80 -12.42 -3.92 -10.73
N MET A 81 -12.09 -2.64 -10.55
CA MET A 81 -12.43 -1.58 -11.51
C MET A 81 -11.83 -1.86 -12.89
N SER A 82 -10.55 -2.26 -12.95
CA SER A 82 -9.89 -2.59 -14.21
C SER A 82 -10.57 -3.76 -14.94
N VAL A 83 -10.93 -4.81 -14.21
CA VAL A 83 -11.66 -5.96 -14.76
C VAL A 83 -13.03 -5.54 -15.29
N VAL A 84 -13.78 -4.74 -14.52
CA VAL A 84 -15.10 -4.25 -14.93
C VAL A 84 -14.99 -3.37 -16.18
N SER A 85 -14.03 -2.44 -16.22
CA SER A 85 -13.81 -1.60 -17.41
C SER A 85 -13.53 -2.43 -18.64
N TYR A 86 -12.68 -3.45 -18.53
CA TYR A 86 -12.39 -4.35 -19.65
C TYR A 86 -13.61 -5.15 -20.08
N ALA A 87 -14.37 -5.69 -19.12
CA ALA A 87 -15.61 -6.41 -19.40
C ALA A 87 -16.65 -5.52 -20.12
N VAL A 88 -16.80 -4.26 -19.69
CA VAL A 88 -17.70 -3.29 -20.33
C VAL A 88 -17.28 -3.03 -21.78
N VAL A 89 -15.99 -2.82 -22.04
CA VAL A 89 -15.48 -2.63 -23.41
C VAL A 89 -15.78 -3.86 -24.26
N LEU A 90 -15.53 -5.07 -23.77
CA LEU A 90 -15.86 -6.30 -24.49
C LEU A 90 -17.36 -6.43 -24.78
N ILE A 91 -18.22 -6.10 -23.82
CA ILE A 91 -19.67 -6.11 -23.99
C ILE A 91 -20.09 -5.08 -25.03
N GLN A 92 -19.53 -3.87 -25.02
CA GLN A 92 -19.80 -2.85 -26.03
C GLN A 92 -19.42 -3.37 -27.43
N PHE A 93 -18.25 -3.96 -27.61
CA PHE A 93 -17.86 -4.57 -28.88
C PHE A 93 -18.75 -5.74 -29.30
N ALA A 94 -19.29 -6.51 -28.35
CA ALA A 94 -20.21 -7.61 -28.65
C ALA A 94 -21.62 -7.12 -29.02
N MET A 95 -22.07 -5.99 -28.46
CA MET A 95 -23.40 -5.41 -28.70
C MET A 95 -23.44 -4.43 -29.88
N ILE A 96 -22.30 -3.81 -30.23
CA ILE A 96 -22.14 -2.88 -31.38
C ILE A 96 -21.74 -3.66 -32.66
N LYS A 97 -21.60 -4.98 -32.55
CA LYS A 97 -21.49 -5.90 -33.68
C LYS A 97 -22.88 -6.32 -34.17
#